data_AF-A0A438CN50-F1
#
_entry.id   AF-A0A438CN50-F1
#
_cell.length_a   1.000
_cell.length_b   1.000
_cell.length_c   1.000
_cell.angle_alpha   90.00
_cell.angle_beta   90.00
_cell.angle_gamma   90.00
#
_symmetry.space_group_name_H-M   'P 1'
#
loop_
_entity.id
_entity.type
_entity.pdbx_description
1 polymer ?
#
loop_
_entity_poly.entity_id
_entity_poly.type
_entity_poly.pdbx_seq_one_letter_code
_entity_poly.pdbx_strand_id
1 'polypeptide(L)'
;MVTVLFKYCKQVINHGVSDNLIDDSMSIFKEFFNLPAEDKASLYSTDLNKSCRLYTSNFTYETEEVHFWSDILRHPCHPLQDQVQIWPEKPTRYREIVGAYSVELRKLSLKILDLICEGLGLEQG
;
A
#
# COMPACT_ATOMS: atom_id res chain seq x y z
N MET A 1 18.61 -3.49 -21.23
CA MET A 1 17.86 -4.70 -20.83
C MET A 1 18.30 -5.04 -19.41
N VAL A 2 17.58 -4.54 -18.39
CA VAL A 2 17.94 -4.82 -17.00
C VAL A 2 17.20 -6.09 -16.59
N THR A 3 17.92 -7.19 -16.59
CA THR A 3 17.48 -8.42 -15.93
C THR A 3 17.67 -8.21 -14.43
N VAL A 4 16.59 -7.89 -13.70
CA VAL A 4 16.59 -7.96 -12.23
C VAL A 4 16.08 -9.34 -11.81
N LEU A 5 16.83 -9.98 -10.93
CA LEU A 5 16.63 -11.35 -10.44
C LEU A 5 15.27 -11.53 -9.73
N PHE A 6 14.37 -12.32 -10.32
CA PHE A 6 13.19 -12.88 -9.62
C PHE A 6 13.43 -14.32 -9.14
N LYS A 7 14.57 -14.63 -8.50
CA LYS A 7 14.82 -16.01 -8.06
C LYS A 7 13.84 -16.48 -6.96
N TYR A 8 13.29 -15.54 -6.19
CA TYR A 8 12.45 -15.85 -5.02
C TYR A 8 11.06 -15.19 -5.02
N CYS A 9 10.69 -14.41 -6.03
CA CYS A 9 9.33 -13.86 -6.11
C CYS A 9 8.41 -14.87 -6.81
N LYS A 10 7.29 -15.22 -6.15
CA LYS A 10 6.25 -16.07 -6.70
C LYS A 10 4.95 -15.29 -6.77
N GLN A 11 4.25 -15.42 -7.89
CA GLN A 11 2.87 -14.95 -7.98
C GLN A 11 1.96 -15.95 -7.26
N VAL A 12 1.11 -15.44 -6.38
CA VAL A 12 0.06 -16.25 -5.76
C VAL A 12 -1.19 -16.13 -6.62
N ILE A 13 -1.72 -17.25 -7.08
CA ILE A 13 -3.01 -17.34 -7.79
C ILE A 13 -4.03 -18.03 -6.89
N ASN A 14 -5.33 -17.87 -7.17
CA ASN A 14 -6.41 -18.42 -6.34
C ASN A 14 -6.28 -17.99 -4.85
N HIS A 15 -5.85 -16.76 -4.61
CA HIS A 15 -5.57 -16.21 -3.28
C HIS A 15 -6.83 -15.93 -2.43
N GLY A 16 -8.03 -16.00 -3.02
CA GLY A 16 -9.30 -15.81 -2.32
C GLY A 16 -9.76 -14.36 -2.18
N VAL A 17 -8.88 -13.37 -2.40
CA VAL A 17 -9.28 -11.96 -2.57
C VAL A 17 -10.13 -11.82 -3.83
N SER A 18 -11.29 -11.15 -3.72
CA SER A 18 -12.22 -10.93 -4.83
C SER A 18 -11.62 -10.06 -5.94
N ASP A 19 -11.76 -10.49 -7.20
CA ASP A 19 -11.30 -9.73 -8.37
C ASP A 19 -11.96 -8.34 -8.43
N ASN A 20 -13.26 -8.24 -8.15
CA ASN A 20 -13.96 -6.95 -8.10
C ASN A 20 -13.34 -6.00 -7.07
N LEU A 21 -12.94 -6.51 -5.89
CA LEU A 21 -12.30 -5.69 -4.86
C LEU A 21 -10.90 -5.24 -5.28
N ILE A 22 -10.16 -6.09 -6.00
CA ILE A 22 -8.85 -5.74 -6.57
C ILE A 22 -9.04 -4.63 -7.62
N ASP A 23 -10.00 -4.78 -8.53
CA ASP A 23 -10.29 -3.82 -9.58
C ASP A 23 -10.76 -2.47 -9.02
N ASP A 24 -11.68 -2.49 -8.05
CA ASP A 24 -12.15 -1.29 -7.35
C ASP A 24 -10.99 -0.59 -6.62
N SER A 25 -10.10 -1.35 -5.96
CA SER A 25 -8.92 -0.79 -5.29
C SER A 25 -7.95 -0.17 -6.29
N MET A 26 -7.67 -0.84 -7.40
CA MET A 26 -6.83 -0.30 -8.46
C MET A 26 -7.44 0.96 -9.09
N SER A 27 -8.76 1.02 -9.23
CA SER A 27 -9.49 2.19 -9.72
C SER A 27 -9.39 3.36 -8.74
N ILE A 28 -9.62 3.14 -7.45
CA ILE A 28 -9.60 4.20 -6.44
C ILE A 28 -8.20 4.79 -6.24
N PHE A 29 -7.14 3.97 -6.37
CA PHE A 29 -5.77 4.47 -6.36
C PHE A 29 -5.48 5.37 -7.57
N LYS A 30 -5.89 4.95 -8.78
CA LYS A 30 -5.75 5.78 -9.99
C LYS A 30 -6.50 7.10 -9.84
N GLU A 31 -7.73 7.05 -9.33
CA GLU A 31 -8.54 8.23 -9.08
C GLU A 31 -7.84 9.19 -8.10
N PHE A 32 -7.34 8.68 -6.97
CA PHE A 32 -6.57 9.47 -6.01
C PHE A 32 -5.37 10.18 -6.67
N PHE A 33 -4.52 9.45 -7.40
CA PHE A 33 -3.32 10.05 -8.00
C PHE A 33 -3.66 11.04 -9.12
N ASN A 34 -4.80 10.88 -9.79
CA ASN A 34 -5.30 11.82 -10.80
C ASN A 34 -5.98 13.07 -10.21
N LEU A 35 -6.18 13.15 -8.89
CA LEU A 35 -6.71 14.36 -8.27
C LEU A 35 -5.78 15.57 -8.51
N PRO A 36 -6.35 16.80 -8.57
CA PRO A 36 -5.56 18.02 -8.61
C PRO A 36 -4.56 18.10 -7.45
N ALA A 37 -3.45 18.82 -7.64
CA ALA A 37 -2.42 18.94 -6.61
C ALA A 37 -2.96 19.59 -5.33
N GLU A 38 -3.90 20.51 -5.47
CA GLU A 38 -4.57 21.24 -4.38
C GLU A 38 -5.32 20.29 -3.44
N ASP A 39 -5.97 19.27 -4.01
CA ASP A 39 -6.72 18.25 -3.27
C ASP A 39 -5.82 17.26 -2.53
N LYS A 40 -4.55 17.13 -2.95
CA LYS A 40 -3.54 16.27 -2.34
C LYS A 40 -2.56 17.02 -1.44
N ALA A 41 -2.54 18.36 -1.51
CA ALA A 41 -1.54 19.21 -0.87
C ALA A 41 -1.46 19.00 0.65
N SER A 42 -2.60 18.78 1.30
CA SER A 42 -2.66 18.52 2.75
C SER A 42 -1.99 17.20 3.15
N LEU A 43 -1.84 16.25 2.23
CA LEU A 43 -1.15 14.97 2.46
C LEU A 43 0.35 15.09 2.19
N TYR A 44 0.79 16.02 1.33
CA TYR A 44 2.21 16.15 0.99
C TYR A 44 3.05 16.47 2.23
N SER A 45 4.12 15.70 2.47
CA SER A 45 5.02 15.92 3.60
C SER A 45 6.31 15.10 3.50
N THR A 46 7.43 15.72 3.87
CA THR A 46 8.73 15.07 4.11
C THR A 46 8.94 14.69 5.58
N ASP A 47 8.00 15.03 6.48
CA ASP A 47 8.08 14.65 7.89
C ASP A 47 7.78 13.16 8.07
N LEU A 48 8.75 12.42 8.59
CA LEU A 48 8.66 10.99 8.83
C LEU A 48 7.66 10.64 9.94
N ASN A 49 7.38 11.57 10.85
CA ASN A 49 6.42 11.41 11.94
C ASN A 49 4.97 11.52 11.46
N LYS A 50 4.74 12.11 10.29
CA LYS A 50 3.41 12.15 9.68
C LYS A 50 3.04 10.76 9.17
N SER A 51 2.02 10.17 9.79
CA SER A 51 1.62 8.78 9.57
C SER A 51 1.04 8.53 8.17
N CYS A 52 0.14 9.40 7.70
CA CYS A 52 -0.33 9.41 6.31
C CYS A 52 0.32 10.56 5.55
N ARG A 53 1.09 10.24 4.50
CA ARG A 53 1.83 11.25 3.73
C ARG A 53 1.97 10.87 2.26
N LEU A 54 1.94 11.90 1.43
CA LEU A 54 2.31 11.86 0.02
C LEU A 54 3.72 12.47 -0.12
N TYR A 55 4.60 11.84 -0.90
CA TYR A 55 5.93 12.37 -1.19
C TYR A 55 6.41 11.90 -2.56
N THR A 56 7.33 12.64 -3.15
CA THR A 56 7.94 12.32 -4.45
C THR A 56 9.34 11.73 -4.23
N SER A 57 9.70 10.73 -5.03
CA SER A 57 10.94 9.99 -4.95
C SER A 57 11.15 9.35 -3.56
N ASN A 58 12.17 9.76 -2.82
CA ASN A 58 12.47 9.31 -1.46
C ASN A 58 12.29 10.45 -0.44
N PHE A 59 12.28 10.12 0.84
CA PHE A 59 12.12 11.12 1.91
C PHE A 59 13.30 12.12 1.98
N THR A 60 14.44 11.80 1.37
CA THR A 60 15.61 12.66 1.21
C THR A 60 15.73 13.22 -0.21
N TYR A 61 14.64 13.69 -0.80
CA TYR A 61 14.65 14.22 -2.17
C TYR A 61 15.77 15.24 -2.42
N GLU A 62 16.06 16.13 -1.46
CA GLU A 62 17.10 17.15 -1.63
C GLU A 62 18.54 16.63 -1.62
N THR A 63 18.76 15.45 -1.03
CA THR A 63 20.12 14.90 -0.79
C THR A 63 20.34 13.53 -1.42
N GLU A 64 19.38 13.02 -2.21
CA GLU A 64 19.52 11.74 -2.88
C GLU A 64 20.39 11.88 -4.14
N GLU A 65 21.29 10.93 -4.36
CA GLU A 65 22.15 10.90 -5.55
C GLU A 65 21.37 10.53 -6.83
N VAL A 66 20.26 9.81 -6.67
CA VAL A 66 19.41 9.34 -7.77
C VAL A 66 17.95 9.61 -7.40
N HIS A 67 17.31 10.50 -8.17
CA HIS A 67 15.87 10.75 -8.03
C HIS A 67 15.06 9.63 -8.67
N PHE A 68 14.15 9.05 -7.89
CA PHE A 68 13.15 8.11 -8.38
C PHE A 68 11.98 8.89 -8.99
N TRP A 69 11.63 8.53 -10.22
CA TRP A 69 10.44 9.05 -10.88
C TRP A 69 9.18 8.34 -10.36
N SER A 70 8.78 8.67 -9.12
CA SER A 70 7.56 8.11 -8.51
C SER A 70 6.98 9.02 -7.43
N ASP A 71 5.66 9.10 -7.37
CA ASP A 71 4.94 9.65 -6.23
C ASP A 71 4.39 8.52 -5.36
N ILE A 72 4.50 8.66 -4.04
CA ILE A 72 4.17 7.61 -3.07
C ILE A 72 3.22 8.15 -2.02
N LEU A 73 2.03 7.56 -1.95
CA LEU A 73 1.15 7.70 -0.80
C LEU A 73 1.46 6.57 0.18
N ARG A 74 1.84 6.92 1.41
CA ARG A 74 2.09 5.96 2.48
C ARG A 74 1.15 6.23 3.64
N HIS A 75 0.47 5.19 4.11
CA HIS A 75 -0.26 5.18 5.37
C HIS A 75 -0.26 3.76 5.96
N PRO A 76 -0.28 3.62 7.30
CA PRO A 76 -0.50 2.33 7.94
C PRO A 76 -1.92 1.82 7.70
N CYS A 77 -2.11 0.50 7.73
CA CYS A 77 -3.42 -0.13 7.53
C CYS A 77 -3.91 -1.04 8.66
N HIS A 78 -3.10 -1.26 9.69
CA HIS A 78 -3.46 -2.13 10.80
C HIS A 78 -3.03 -1.51 12.15
N PRO A 79 -3.89 -1.56 13.18
CA PRO A 79 -5.30 -1.99 13.17
C PRO A 79 -6.19 -0.98 12.42
N LEU A 80 -7.09 -1.47 11.57
CA LEU A 80 -7.82 -0.62 10.61
C LEU A 80 -8.60 0.51 11.28
N GLN A 81 -9.26 0.22 12.40
CA GLN A 81 -10.07 1.19 13.14
C GLN A 81 -9.27 2.42 13.61
N ASP A 82 -7.99 2.24 13.93
CA ASP A 82 -7.12 3.32 14.41
C ASP A 82 -6.50 4.11 13.25
N GLN A 83 -6.34 3.47 12.09
CA GLN A 83 -5.63 4.07 10.95
C GLN A 83 -6.57 4.70 9.92
N VAL A 84 -7.81 4.23 9.78
CA VAL A 84 -8.70 4.67 8.69
C VAL A 84 -9.01 6.18 8.73
N GLN A 85 -8.99 6.79 9.91
CA GLN A 85 -9.29 8.22 10.09
C GLN A 85 -8.21 9.15 9.54
N ILE A 86 -6.96 8.69 9.45
CA ILE A 86 -5.84 9.48 8.93
C ILE A 86 -5.64 9.35 7.42
N TRP A 87 -6.38 8.45 6.77
CA TRP A 87 -6.29 8.22 5.33
C TRP A 87 -6.92 9.37 4.51
N PRO A 88 -6.68 9.45 3.19
CA PRO A 88 -7.33 10.42 2.33
C PRO A 88 -8.86 10.46 2.48
N GLU A 89 -9.44 11.66 2.49
CA GLU A 89 -10.90 11.86 2.44
C GLU A 89 -11.43 11.86 1.00
N LYS A 90 -10.58 12.24 0.05
CA LYS A 90 -10.84 12.17 -1.39
C LYS A 90 -9.97 11.08 -1.99
N PRO A 91 -10.50 10.27 -2.93
CA PRO A 91 -11.91 10.16 -3.30
C PRO A 91 -12.81 9.72 -2.13
N THR A 92 -14.10 10.06 -2.15
CA THR A 92 -15.02 9.82 -1.02
C THR A 92 -15.13 8.33 -0.64
N ARG A 93 -14.93 7.43 -1.61
CA ARG A 93 -14.96 5.97 -1.42
C ARG A 93 -13.59 5.37 -1.05
N TYR A 94 -12.52 6.18 -0.96
CA TYR A 94 -11.16 5.70 -0.70
C TYR A 94 -11.08 4.83 0.55
N ARG A 95 -11.58 5.33 1.68
CA ARG A 95 -11.49 4.65 2.98
C ARG A 95 -12.28 3.34 3.01
N GLU A 96 -13.43 3.31 2.36
CA GLU A 96 -14.29 2.12 2.26
C GLU A 96 -13.59 1.01 1.46
N ILE A 97 -13.19 1.31 0.23
CA ILE A 97 -12.61 0.34 -0.71
C ILE A 97 -11.25 -0.14 -0.19
N VAL A 98 -10.35 0.79 0.15
CA VAL A 98 -9.00 0.45 0.65
C VAL A 98 -9.07 -0.23 2.01
N GLY A 99 -10.10 0.07 2.81
CA GLY A 99 -10.35 -0.59 4.09
C GLY A 99 -10.70 -2.06 3.91
N ALA A 100 -11.69 -2.35 3.05
CA ALA A 100 -12.07 -3.72 2.69
C ALA A 100 -10.88 -4.50 2.11
N TYR A 101 -10.12 -3.88 1.20
CA TYR A 101 -8.94 -4.49 0.60
C TYR A 101 -7.83 -4.77 1.62
N SER A 102 -7.59 -3.86 2.56
CA SER A 102 -6.60 -4.03 3.64
C SER A 102 -6.94 -5.20 4.55
N VAL A 103 -8.22 -5.46 4.82
CA VAL A 103 -8.67 -6.61 5.61
C VAL A 103 -8.37 -7.92 4.88
N GLU A 104 -8.72 -8.03 3.61
CA GLU A 104 -8.47 -9.23 2.81
C GLU A 104 -6.97 -9.48 2.59
N LEU A 105 -6.19 -8.43 2.33
CA LEU A 105 -4.74 -8.53 2.24
C LEU A 105 -4.12 -9.02 3.56
N ARG A 106 -4.59 -8.53 4.72
CA ARG A 106 -4.09 -9.01 6.02
C ARG A 106 -4.36 -10.50 6.21
N LYS A 107 -5.57 -10.97 5.90
CA LYS A 107 -5.91 -12.41 5.98
C LYS A 107 -4.98 -13.23 5.08
N LEU A 108 -4.76 -12.78 3.85
CA LEU A 108 -3.86 -13.45 2.91
C LEU A 108 -2.41 -13.45 3.42
N SER A 109 -1.91 -12.32 3.94
CA SER A 109 -0.55 -12.22 4.48
C SER A 109 -0.32 -13.15 5.67
N LEU A 110 -1.28 -13.25 6.59
CA LEU A 110 -1.20 -14.17 7.73
C LEU A 110 -1.19 -15.63 7.27
N LYS A 111 -2.07 -15.99 6.31
CA LYS A 111 -2.06 -17.34 5.73
C LYS A 111 -0.72 -17.69 5.06
N ILE A 112 -0.11 -16.74 4.36
CA ILE A 112 1.22 -16.94 3.76
C ILE A 112 2.28 -17.09 4.85
N LEU A 113 2.21 -16.29 5.92
CA LEU A 113 3.12 -16.40 7.05
C LEU A 113 3.02 -17.78 7.72
N ASP A 114 1.81 -18.29 7.96
CA ASP A 114 1.60 -19.62 8.54
C ASP A 114 2.23 -20.72 7.68
N LEU A 115 2.06 -20.65 6.36
CA LEU A 115 2.67 -21.61 5.43
C LEU A 115 4.20 -21.52 5.41
N ILE A 116 4.76 -20.32 5.57
CA ILE A 116 6.20 -20.14 5.71
C ILE A 116 6.69 -20.73 7.03
N CYS A 117 5.97 -20.47 8.14
CA CYS A 117 6.29 -21.05 9.44
C CYS A 117 6.26 -22.59 9.39
N GLU A 118 5.23 -23.18 8.79
CA GLU A 118 5.13 -24.64 8.59
C GLU A 118 6.33 -25.17 7.80
N GLY A 119 6.67 -24.53 6.67
CA GLY A 119 7.83 -24.91 5.86
C GLY A 119 9.18 -24.80 6.59
N LEU A 120 9.25 -23.97 7.64
CA LEU A 120 10.42 -23.79 8.50
C LEU A 120 10.37 -24.66 9.78
N GLY A 121 9.27 -25.38 10.03
CA GLY A 121 9.07 -26.13 11.27
C GLY A 121 8.80 -25.26 12.51
N LEU A 122 8.23 -24.07 12.31
CA LEU A 122 7.83 -23.13 13.36
C LEU A 122 6.32 -23.23 13.65
N GLU A 123 5.91 -22.75 14.82
CA GLU A 123 4.49 -22.57 15.15
C GLU A 123 3.83 -21.47 14.29
N GLN A 124 2.50 -21.54 14.16
CA GLN A 124 1.70 -20.55 13.43
C GLN A 124 1.78 -19.16 14.09
N GLY A 125 1.68 -18.11 13.27
CA GLY A 125 1.98 -16.72 13.65
C GLY A 125 0.78 -15.84 13.96
#